data_AF-A0A409YPG0-F1
#
_entry.id   AF-A0A409YPG0-F1
#
_cell.length_a   1.000
_cell.length_b   1.000
_cell.length_c   1.000
_cell.angle_alpha   90.00
_cell.angle_beta   90.00
_cell.angle_gamma   90.00
#
_symmetry.space_group_name_H-M   'P 1'
#
loop_
_entity.id
_entity.type
_entity.pdbx_description
1 polymer ?
#
loop_
_entity_poly.entity_id
_entity_poly.type
_entity_poly.pdbx_seq_one_letter_code
_entity_poly.pdbx_strand_id
1 'polypeptide(L)'
;SYEKSLLQALYGYIRAGRLSEAVEVCRRAHQPWRAASLRGSLIFQWKAISTEPKDDEVSDEEDDEEESLGFSGNPNRTLWKTTCIRAALSPTLSDPERILYASLAPSSQTLSILKSACRTFEDHLWVEVSVMCEERASRELERLKKWSFWEGGLEAVERGLPDTESAEVGEEQKEREEKEWEGEVRGVLEALKGVSVVEGPPADHAFHYSQLHIILDDTDTLLKTFAEGLKNGAYMPDTFEYDAMCRFFAHLCLFLQLIDVPTPLDSTHAILEAYIKVLEDAGQRDLIALYAGALGTNAVQRYAAFLVSLGLSADVEERRQALTRANEHGLDVVQVAKTAAERTIGEAFGILPELKDPLPSIVKLQPPPNDAELFLLRSIEWTTFMPETYQLALEQATVILRYFLGAGRIQSAQSLLALLPDALTSLSTPEEIATEYLHYRQFFVIWELIERVTECQGREAVVMQGTGGGSQREVRAAWVGELRDLIDQAHDRIMRLLTTEWLIADIEGDQRAAAVKRSEDLVRIRQIFIPELIIKLHFMLFSSRKVIPENLKRALDLVNVVADARYNLYDDFVGGSGSGKRRGGRTLGEYLGAVRQAVLAGLEGGGSDPWRIVSGG
;
A
#
# COMPACT_ATOMS: atom_id res chain seq x y z
N SER A 1 46.24 -31.92 27.42
CA SER A 1 44.79 -31.79 27.23
C SER A 1 44.23 -30.68 28.11
N TYR A 2 44.33 -30.81 29.45
CA TYR A 2 43.87 -29.79 30.42
C TYR A 2 44.41 -28.37 30.17
N GLU A 3 45.73 -28.22 29.97
CA GLU A 3 46.35 -26.91 29.71
C GLU A 3 45.86 -26.25 28.41
N LYS A 4 45.67 -27.04 27.35
CA LYS A 4 45.11 -26.55 26.09
C LYS A 4 43.68 -26.02 26.28
N SER A 5 42.84 -26.75 27.01
CA SER A 5 41.46 -26.32 27.31
C SER A 5 41.42 -25.07 28.18
N LEU A 6 42.32 -24.97 29.17
CA LEU A 6 42.45 -23.78 30.01
C LEU A 6 42.84 -22.55 29.17
N LEU A 7 43.86 -22.66 28.31
CA LEU A 7 44.30 -21.56 27.45
C LEU A 7 43.22 -21.12 26.46
N GLN A 8 42.46 -22.06 25.89
CA GLN A 8 41.30 -21.76 25.05
C GLN A 8 40.20 -21.03 25.82
N ALA A 9 39.92 -21.44 27.07
CA ALA A 9 38.97 -20.73 27.93
C ALA A 9 39.44 -19.32 28.25
N LEU A 10 40.73 -19.14 28.59
CA LEU A 10 41.32 -17.83 28.87
C LEU A 10 41.26 -16.89 27.65
N TYR A 11 41.53 -17.41 26.45
CA TYR A 11 41.34 -16.65 25.21
C TYR A 11 39.88 -16.19 25.05
N GLY A 12 38.91 -17.07 25.32
CA GLY A 12 37.48 -16.72 25.33
C GLY A 12 37.13 -15.61 26.33
N TYR A 13 37.67 -15.67 27.56
CA TYR A 13 37.46 -14.63 28.56
C TYR A 13 38.04 -13.27 28.14
N ILE A 14 39.23 -13.26 27.53
CA ILE A 14 39.87 -12.03 27.06
C ILE A 14 39.05 -11.38 25.93
N ARG A 15 38.59 -12.17 24.95
CA ARG A 15 37.74 -11.64 23.87
C ARG A 15 36.42 -11.08 24.37
N ALA A 16 35.87 -11.68 25.43
CA ALA A 16 34.65 -11.19 26.08
C ALA A 16 34.89 -9.97 27.00
N GLY A 17 36.13 -9.46 27.12
CA GLY A 17 36.48 -8.36 28.02
C GLY A 17 36.50 -8.72 29.51
N ARG A 18 36.38 -10.01 29.85
CA ARG A 18 36.25 -10.52 31.23
C ARG A 18 37.62 -10.86 31.83
N LEU A 19 38.51 -9.87 31.90
CA LEU A 19 39.89 -10.05 32.35
C LEU A 19 40.01 -10.45 33.83
N SER A 20 39.17 -9.89 34.69
CA SER A 20 39.14 -10.21 36.14
C SER A 20 38.83 -11.69 36.38
N GLU A 21 37.87 -12.23 35.63
CA GLU A 21 37.53 -13.65 35.68
C GLU A 21 38.62 -14.53 35.11
N ALA A 22 39.28 -14.11 34.02
CA ALA A 22 40.43 -14.83 33.48
C ALA A 22 41.57 -14.96 34.52
N VAL A 23 41.83 -13.89 35.29
CA VAL A 23 42.80 -13.88 36.39
C VAL A 23 42.38 -14.85 37.50
N GLU A 24 41.11 -14.85 37.87
CA GLU A 24 40.58 -15.74 38.91
C GLU A 24 40.61 -17.21 38.49
N VAL A 25 40.27 -17.51 37.24
CA VAL A 25 40.41 -18.85 36.65
C VAL A 25 41.87 -19.31 36.69
N CYS A 26 42.84 -18.44 36.39
CA CYS A 26 44.26 -18.75 36.53
C CYS A 26 44.67 -19.06 37.99
N ARG A 27 44.12 -18.34 38.97
CA ARG A 27 44.39 -18.59 40.39
C ARG A 27 43.83 -19.94 40.83
N ARG A 28 42.58 -20.24 40.47
CA ARG A 28 41.92 -21.52 40.77
C ARG A 28 42.59 -22.70 40.09
N ALA A 29 43.19 -22.48 38.92
CA ALA A 29 44.02 -23.47 38.23
C ALA A 29 45.45 -23.59 38.78
N HIS A 30 45.77 -22.91 39.89
CA HIS A 30 47.10 -22.87 40.50
C HIS A 30 48.22 -22.35 39.58
N GLN A 31 47.90 -21.37 38.72
CA GLN A 31 48.85 -20.73 37.80
C GLN A 31 48.98 -19.22 38.09
N PRO A 32 49.51 -18.84 39.27
CA PRO A 32 49.62 -17.44 39.69
C PRO A 32 50.53 -16.61 38.77
N TRP A 33 51.52 -17.23 38.11
CA TRP A 33 52.39 -16.55 37.14
C TRP A 33 51.61 -16.05 35.93
N ARG A 34 50.66 -16.85 35.43
CA ARG A 34 49.81 -16.50 34.28
C ARG A 34 48.80 -15.43 34.67
N ALA A 35 48.22 -15.55 35.87
CA ALA A 35 47.41 -14.49 36.47
C ALA A 35 48.17 -13.15 36.54
N ALA A 36 49.46 -13.17 36.93
CA ALA A 36 50.30 -11.99 36.94
C ALA A 36 50.56 -11.44 35.53
N SER A 37 50.80 -12.31 34.54
CA SER A 37 50.93 -11.88 33.13
C SER A 37 49.67 -11.18 32.61
N LEU A 38 48.48 -11.71 32.93
CA LEU A 38 47.18 -11.12 32.56
C LEU A 38 46.98 -9.76 33.20
N ARG A 39 47.29 -9.61 34.49
CA ARG A 39 47.17 -8.32 35.20
C ARG A 39 48.08 -7.24 34.62
N GLY A 40 49.16 -7.62 33.94
CA GLY A 40 50.06 -6.67 33.29
C GLY A 40 49.43 -5.91 32.11
N SER A 41 48.27 -6.35 31.60
CA SER A 41 47.52 -5.63 30.57
C SER A 41 46.75 -4.42 31.10
N LEU A 42 46.54 -4.34 32.42
CA LEU A 42 45.85 -3.23 33.05
C LEU A 42 46.66 -1.93 32.90
N ILE A 43 45.98 -0.88 32.46
CA ILE A 43 46.56 0.46 32.30
C ILE A 43 46.94 1.01 33.67
N PHE A 44 48.08 1.67 33.75
CA PHE A 44 48.51 2.34 34.98
C PHE A 44 47.54 3.45 35.35
N GLN A 45 47.00 3.38 36.57
CA GLN A 45 46.12 4.39 37.13
C GLN A 45 46.58 4.72 38.54
N TRP A 46 46.74 6.02 38.80
CA TRP A 46 47.03 6.52 40.13
C TRP A 46 46.10 7.69 40.45
N LYS A 47 45.02 7.37 41.16
CA LYS A 47 43.95 8.33 41.50
C LYS A 47 44.45 9.54 42.28
N ALA A 48 45.54 9.40 43.04
CA ALA A 48 46.13 10.51 43.81
C ALA A 48 46.70 11.65 42.95
N ILE A 49 47.03 11.38 41.68
CA ILE A 49 47.60 12.36 40.74
C ILE A 49 46.78 12.49 39.44
N SER A 50 45.62 11.84 39.37
CA SER A 50 44.72 11.91 38.23
C SER A 50 43.95 13.23 38.24
N THR A 51 43.64 13.77 37.04
CA THR A 51 42.78 14.94 36.85
C THR A 51 41.30 14.57 36.70
N GLU A 52 40.97 13.29 36.83
CA GLU A 52 39.58 12.83 36.80
C GLU A 52 38.79 13.46 37.96
N PRO A 53 37.58 13.99 37.69
CA PRO A 53 36.70 14.47 38.76
C PRO A 53 36.45 13.31 39.73
N LYS A 54 36.62 13.56 41.03
CA LYS A 54 36.23 12.58 42.05
C LYS A 54 34.71 12.48 42.00
N ASP A 55 34.17 11.30 41.73
CA ASP A 55 32.74 11.05 41.85
C ASP A 55 32.39 11.14 43.35
N ASP A 56 31.86 12.28 43.77
CA ASP A 56 31.42 12.56 45.15
C ASP A 56 30.15 11.76 45.56
N GLU A 57 29.66 10.82 44.72
CA GLU A 57 28.38 10.13 44.92
C GLU A 57 28.49 8.62 45.21
N VAL A 58 29.68 8.05 45.46
CA VAL A 58 29.79 6.62 45.83
C VAL A 58 30.59 6.40 47.12
N SER A 59 29.81 6.06 48.16
CA SER A 59 30.08 5.43 49.46
C SER A 59 30.64 6.26 50.63
N ASP A 60 29.73 6.60 51.54
CA ASP A 60 29.96 6.77 52.98
C ASP A 60 30.34 5.42 53.66
N GLU A 61 31.44 4.78 53.24
CA GLU A 61 32.04 3.66 53.97
C GLU A 61 33.50 4.00 54.28
N GLU A 62 33.74 4.49 55.51
CA GLU A 62 35.04 4.98 56.03
C GLU A 62 36.18 3.93 56.06
N ASP A 63 35.97 2.70 55.57
CA ASP A 63 36.97 1.61 55.58
C ASP A 63 37.65 1.36 54.21
N ASP A 64 37.17 1.94 53.09
CA ASP A 64 37.72 1.71 51.74
C ASP A 64 38.57 2.88 51.17
N GLU A 65 38.67 4.01 51.88
CA GLU A 65 39.39 5.19 51.39
C GLU A 65 40.92 4.93 51.24
N GLU A 66 41.53 4.12 52.11
CA GLU A 66 42.97 3.83 52.07
C GLU A 66 43.37 2.87 50.93
N GLU A 67 42.53 1.90 50.56
CA GLU A 67 42.79 1.03 49.39
C GLU A 67 42.52 1.74 48.05
N SER A 68 41.67 2.77 48.04
CA SER A 68 41.30 3.53 46.84
C SER A 68 42.37 4.52 46.34
N LEU A 69 43.35 4.88 47.19
CA LEU A 69 44.43 5.83 46.87
C LEU A 69 45.70 5.17 46.30
N GLY A 70 45.75 3.82 46.30
CA GLY A 70 46.87 3.04 45.79
C GLY A 70 47.04 3.16 44.27
N PHE A 71 48.30 3.06 43.80
CA PHE A 71 48.57 2.91 42.38
C PHE A 71 48.14 1.52 41.90
N SER A 72 47.56 1.43 40.71
CA SER A 72 47.14 0.17 40.10
C SER A 72 47.58 0.08 38.64
N GLY A 73 47.54 -1.13 38.07
CA GLY A 73 47.99 -1.38 36.71
C GLY A 73 49.51 -1.44 36.55
N ASN A 74 49.97 -1.45 35.31
CA ASN A 74 51.38 -1.63 34.97
C ASN A 74 52.02 -0.32 34.46
N PRO A 75 52.94 0.30 35.21
CA PRO A 75 53.62 1.52 34.78
C PRO A 75 54.55 1.30 33.58
N ASN A 76 55.06 0.08 33.39
CA ASN A 76 55.93 -0.28 32.26
C ASN A 76 55.16 -1.10 31.22
N ARG A 77 54.01 -0.57 30.76
CA ARG A 77 53.13 -1.27 29.81
C ARG A 77 53.84 -1.55 28.48
N THR A 78 54.66 -0.63 27.98
CA THR A 78 55.43 -0.79 26.74
C THR A 78 56.36 -2.01 26.78
N LEU A 79 57.06 -2.22 27.90
CA LEU A 79 57.93 -3.37 28.10
C LEU A 79 57.13 -4.68 28.21
N TRP A 80 56.03 -4.67 28.95
CA TRP A 80 55.14 -5.82 29.07
C TRP A 80 54.55 -6.22 27.70
N LYS A 81 54.06 -5.24 26.93
CA LYS A 81 53.54 -5.45 25.57
C LYS A 81 54.59 -6.09 24.67
N THR A 82 55.80 -5.54 24.65
CA THR A 82 56.93 -6.09 23.87
C THR A 82 57.24 -7.54 24.27
N THR A 83 57.14 -7.84 25.57
CA THR A 83 57.36 -9.19 26.10
C THR A 83 56.25 -10.15 25.64
N CYS A 84 54.99 -9.72 25.66
CA CYS A 84 53.86 -10.49 25.14
C CYS A 84 53.97 -10.74 23.63
N ILE A 85 54.39 -9.74 22.85
CA ILE A 85 54.62 -9.89 21.40
C ILE A 85 55.71 -10.94 21.14
N ARG A 86 56.85 -10.86 21.85
CA ARG A 86 57.94 -11.85 21.73
C ARG A 86 57.47 -13.24 22.13
N ALA A 87 56.66 -13.37 23.18
CA ALA A 87 56.08 -14.64 23.59
C ALA A 87 55.18 -15.21 22.49
N ALA A 88 54.28 -14.40 21.92
CA ALA A 88 53.41 -14.82 20.82
C ALA A 88 54.19 -15.30 19.58
N LEU A 89 55.26 -14.59 19.22
CA LEU A 89 56.11 -14.94 18.08
C LEU A 89 57.05 -16.14 18.33
N SER A 90 57.24 -16.55 19.59
CA SER A 90 58.17 -17.63 19.92
C SER A 90 57.64 -18.98 19.43
N PRO A 91 58.41 -19.72 18.60
CA PRO A 91 58.01 -21.06 18.15
C PRO A 91 58.13 -22.11 19.27
N THR A 92 58.72 -21.75 20.41
CA THR A 92 58.87 -22.67 21.57
C THR A 92 57.59 -22.83 22.37
N LEU A 93 56.62 -21.91 22.22
CA LEU A 93 55.35 -21.94 22.93
C LEU A 93 54.27 -22.65 22.10
N SER A 94 53.29 -23.24 22.79
CA SER A 94 52.16 -23.89 22.13
C SER A 94 51.26 -22.88 21.41
N ASP A 95 50.59 -23.27 20.32
CA ASP A 95 49.73 -22.36 19.56
C ASP A 95 48.64 -21.66 20.41
N PRO A 96 47.92 -22.35 21.33
CA PRO A 96 46.95 -21.68 22.21
C PRO A 96 47.58 -20.63 23.13
N GLU A 97 48.82 -20.86 23.56
CA GLU A 97 49.56 -19.92 24.41
C GLU A 97 50.06 -18.71 23.63
N ARG A 98 50.51 -18.95 22.38
CA ARG A 98 50.85 -17.88 21.44
C ARG A 98 49.65 -17.00 21.13
N ILE A 99 48.48 -17.60 20.90
CA ILE A 99 47.20 -16.91 20.69
C ILE A 99 46.81 -16.11 21.94
N LEU A 100 46.97 -16.69 23.13
CA LEU A 100 46.68 -16.00 24.40
C LEU A 100 47.50 -14.71 24.52
N TYR A 101 48.83 -14.78 24.37
CA TYR A 101 49.68 -13.60 24.46
C TYR A 101 49.47 -12.60 23.32
N ALA A 102 49.16 -13.10 22.11
CA ALA A 102 48.77 -12.24 21.00
C ALA A 102 47.47 -11.49 21.27
N SER A 103 46.50 -12.11 21.97
CA SER A 103 45.21 -11.49 22.31
C SER A 103 45.32 -10.43 23.42
N LEU A 104 46.31 -10.54 24.29
CA LEU A 104 46.59 -9.57 25.36
C LEU A 104 47.32 -8.32 24.86
N ALA A 105 48.16 -8.50 23.84
CA ALA A 105 48.90 -7.42 23.19
C ALA A 105 48.76 -7.52 21.65
N PRO A 106 47.57 -7.21 21.11
CA PRO A 106 47.35 -7.17 19.66
C PRO A 106 48.32 -6.20 18.99
N SER A 107 48.94 -6.65 17.89
CA SER A 107 49.86 -5.83 17.09
C SER A 107 49.87 -6.30 15.65
N SER A 108 50.35 -5.46 14.76
CA SER A 108 50.60 -5.82 13.35
C SER A 108 51.47 -7.08 13.20
N GLN A 109 52.42 -7.29 14.12
CA GLN A 109 53.32 -8.45 14.12
C GLN A 109 52.63 -9.75 14.54
N THR A 110 51.64 -9.66 15.45
CA THR A 110 50.92 -10.82 15.99
C THR A 110 49.63 -11.14 15.22
N LEU A 111 49.26 -10.32 14.23
CA LEU A 111 48.05 -10.44 13.43
C LEU A 111 47.89 -11.81 12.76
N SER A 112 48.95 -12.36 12.17
CA SER A 112 48.91 -13.67 11.51
C SER A 112 48.55 -14.81 12.46
N ILE A 113 49.00 -14.72 13.71
CA ILE A 113 48.73 -15.71 14.76
C ILE A 113 47.28 -15.59 15.23
N LEU A 114 46.79 -14.36 15.42
CA LEU A 114 45.39 -14.13 15.78
C LEU A 114 44.43 -14.60 14.68
N LYS A 115 44.74 -14.32 13.41
CA LYS A 115 43.96 -14.79 12.25
C LYS A 115 43.85 -16.31 12.17
N SER A 116 44.86 -17.04 12.65
CA SER A 116 44.81 -18.52 12.70
C SER A 116 43.77 -19.06 13.70
N ALA A 117 43.34 -18.23 14.67
CA ALA A 117 42.37 -18.59 15.68
C ALA A 117 40.94 -18.12 15.36
N CYS A 118 40.78 -17.22 14.38
CA CYS A 118 39.49 -16.70 13.96
C CYS A 118 38.67 -17.78 13.25
N ARG A 119 37.40 -17.91 13.64
CA ARG A 119 36.46 -18.87 13.05
C ARG A 119 35.21 -18.18 12.50
N THR A 120 34.72 -17.17 13.19
CA THR A 120 33.52 -16.40 12.78
C THR A 120 33.88 -15.03 12.21
N PHE A 121 32.92 -14.36 11.59
CA PHE A 121 33.09 -12.99 11.09
C PHE A 121 33.46 -12.01 12.23
N GLU A 122 32.79 -12.14 13.38
CA GLU A 122 33.06 -11.31 14.56
C GLU A 122 34.46 -11.53 15.11
N ASP A 123 35.01 -12.75 15.00
CA ASP A 123 36.38 -13.02 15.39
C ASP A 123 37.37 -12.22 14.53
N HIS A 124 37.14 -12.17 13.22
CA HIS A 124 37.98 -11.42 12.28
C HIS A 124 37.86 -9.91 12.53
N LEU A 125 36.62 -9.41 12.72
CA LEU A 125 36.36 -8.02 13.06
C LEU A 125 37.04 -7.62 14.38
N TRP A 126 36.91 -8.45 15.42
CA TRP A 126 37.52 -8.22 16.72
C TRP A 126 39.04 -8.11 16.63
N VAL A 127 39.69 -8.99 15.87
CA VAL A 127 41.15 -8.96 15.70
C VAL A 127 41.60 -7.67 15.02
N GLU A 128 40.99 -7.30 13.90
CA GLU A 128 41.40 -6.08 13.17
C GLU A 128 41.18 -4.84 14.04
N VAL A 129 40.00 -4.68 14.66
CA VAL A 129 39.70 -3.55 15.54
C VAL A 129 40.64 -3.50 16.74
N SER A 130 40.91 -4.65 17.38
CA SER A 130 41.79 -4.70 18.54
C SER A 130 43.23 -4.30 18.18
N VAL A 131 43.74 -4.73 17.03
CA VAL A 131 45.07 -4.32 16.55
C VAL A 131 45.09 -2.82 16.25
N MET A 132 44.08 -2.29 15.55
CA MET A 132 44.01 -0.87 15.21
C MET A 132 43.98 0.03 16.46
N CYS A 133 43.12 -0.29 17.43
CA CYS A 133 43.02 0.47 18.69
C CYS A 133 44.31 0.40 19.50
N GLU A 134 44.93 -0.78 19.59
CA GLU A 134 46.14 -1.00 20.39
C GLU A 134 47.39 -0.36 19.75
N GLU A 135 47.50 -0.35 18.42
CA GLU A 135 48.54 0.39 17.68
C GLU A 135 48.33 1.91 17.84
N ARG A 136 47.08 2.41 17.73
CA ARG A 136 46.78 3.84 17.95
C ARG A 136 47.13 4.26 19.38
N ALA A 137 46.74 3.49 20.39
CA ALA A 137 47.11 3.74 21.77
C ALA A 137 48.63 3.76 21.98
N SER A 138 49.36 2.89 21.29
CA SER A 138 50.84 2.85 21.37
C SER A 138 51.50 4.05 20.70
N ARG A 139 50.98 4.50 19.55
CA ARG A 139 51.45 5.73 18.88
C ARG A 139 51.24 6.95 19.78
N GLU A 140 50.07 7.07 20.41
CA GLU A 140 49.79 8.16 21.34
C GLU A 140 50.67 8.11 22.59
N LEU A 141 50.90 6.92 23.17
CA LEU A 141 51.81 6.76 24.30
C LEU A 141 53.26 7.14 23.93
N GLU A 142 53.75 6.74 22.76
CA GLU A 142 55.09 7.12 22.28
C GLU A 142 55.19 8.62 21.99
N ARG A 143 54.09 9.27 21.55
CA ARG A 143 54.00 10.73 21.43
C ARG A 143 54.16 11.38 22.81
N LEU A 144 53.40 10.90 23.80
CA LEU A 144 53.40 11.43 25.17
C LEU A 144 54.68 11.13 25.96
N LYS A 145 55.42 10.09 25.59
CA LYS A 145 56.70 9.69 26.22
C LYS A 145 57.69 10.84 26.35
N LYS A 146 57.72 11.77 25.38
CA LYS A 146 58.62 12.93 25.42
C LYS A 146 58.38 13.87 26.60
N TRP A 147 57.18 13.80 27.19
CA TRP A 147 56.69 14.68 28.26
C TRP A 147 56.17 13.90 29.48
N SER A 148 56.26 12.57 29.48
CA SER A 148 55.80 11.69 30.56
C SER A 148 56.98 11.14 31.35
N PHE A 149 57.00 11.37 32.66
CA PHE A 149 58.01 10.78 33.56
C PHE A 149 58.02 9.24 33.49
N TRP A 150 56.84 8.61 33.38
CA TRP A 150 56.69 7.16 33.47
C TRP A 150 57.23 6.40 32.25
N GLU A 151 57.28 7.04 31.08
CA GLU A 151 57.78 6.44 29.84
C GLU A 151 59.12 7.08 29.37
N GLY A 152 59.34 8.37 29.66
CA GLY A 152 60.52 9.14 29.23
C GLY A 152 61.52 9.46 30.34
N GLY A 153 61.25 9.06 31.58
CA GLY A 153 62.16 9.21 32.72
C GLY A 153 62.46 10.68 33.08
N LEU A 154 63.64 10.92 33.67
CA LEU A 154 64.07 12.27 34.06
C LEU A 154 64.25 13.22 32.87
N GLU A 155 64.69 12.72 31.72
CA GLU A 155 64.89 13.53 30.51
C GLU A 155 63.58 14.18 30.01
N ALA A 156 62.44 13.50 30.20
CA ALA A 156 61.13 14.06 29.86
C ALA A 156 60.70 15.19 30.80
N VAL A 157 61.08 15.10 32.09
CA VAL A 157 60.80 16.14 33.09
C VAL A 157 61.68 17.37 32.85
N GLU A 158 62.95 17.17 32.52
CA GLU A 158 63.91 18.25 32.22
C GLU A 158 63.55 19.04 30.96
N ARG A 159 62.85 18.41 30.01
CA ARG A 159 62.44 19.05 28.75
C ARG A 159 61.27 20.03 28.91
N GLY A 160 60.43 19.87 29.94
CA GLY A 160 59.25 20.71 30.17
C GLY A 160 58.10 20.48 29.16
N LEU A 161 56.97 21.17 29.38
CA LEU A 161 55.80 21.12 28.50
C LEU A 161 56.05 21.93 27.21
N PRO A 162 55.39 21.58 26.08
CA PRO A 162 55.52 22.34 24.84
C PRO A 162 54.99 23.77 24.96
N ASP A 163 55.68 24.74 24.35
CA ASP A 163 55.24 26.13 24.23
C ASP A 163 54.03 26.26 23.28
N THR A 164 53.23 27.32 23.43
CA THR A 164 51.92 27.51 22.75
C THR A 164 52.00 27.42 21.22
N GLU A 165 53.04 27.99 20.59
CA GLU A 165 53.24 27.91 19.13
C GLU A 165 53.54 26.49 18.64
N SER A 166 54.17 25.66 19.48
CA SER A 166 54.43 24.24 19.19
C SER A 166 53.18 23.38 19.38
N ALA A 167 52.22 23.84 20.19
CA ALA A 167 50.93 23.19 20.37
C ALA A 167 50.02 23.39 19.15
N GLU A 168 49.96 24.61 18.59
CA GLU A 168 49.15 24.93 17.40
C GLU A 168 49.62 24.15 16.15
N VAL A 169 50.92 24.07 15.88
CA VAL A 169 51.48 23.22 14.80
C VAL A 169 51.19 21.73 15.04
N GLY A 170 51.09 21.32 16.31
CA GLY A 170 50.73 19.97 16.71
C GLY A 170 49.27 19.62 16.43
N GLU A 171 48.34 20.58 16.48
CA GLU A 171 46.92 20.37 16.20
C GLU A 171 46.66 20.11 14.70
N GLU A 172 47.22 20.91 13.80
CA GLU A 172 47.09 20.68 12.35
C GLU A 172 47.74 19.36 11.90
N GLN A 173 48.80 18.94 12.57
CA GLN A 173 49.42 17.63 12.32
C GLN A 173 48.53 16.50 12.83
N LYS A 174 47.94 16.66 14.02
CA LYS A 174 47.01 15.70 14.62
C LYS A 174 45.78 15.47 13.74
N GLU A 175 45.17 16.53 13.21
CA GLU A 175 44.03 16.40 12.28
C GLU A 175 44.38 15.64 11.00
N ARG A 176 45.59 15.82 10.47
CA ARG A 176 46.06 15.06 9.29
C ARG A 176 46.27 13.59 9.61
N GLU A 177 46.93 13.29 10.72
CA GLU A 177 47.16 11.91 11.18
C GLU A 177 45.85 11.19 11.53
N GLU A 178 44.86 11.92 12.06
CA GLU A 178 43.51 11.39 12.31
C GLU A 178 42.82 11.00 11.01
N LYS A 179 42.84 11.86 9.98
CA LYS A 179 42.28 11.55 8.66
C LYS A 179 42.99 10.38 7.97
N GLU A 180 44.31 10.32 8.07
CA GLU A 180 45.10 9.20 7.54
C GLU A 180 44.73 7.89 8.26
N TRP A 181 44.61 7.93 9.59
CA TRP A 181 44.19 6.79 10.39
C TRP A 181 42.76 6.35 10.07
N GLU A 182 41.82 7.27 9.91
CA GLU A 182 40.45 6.96 9.46
C GLU A 182 40.45 6.25 8.09
N GLY A 183 41.30 6.71 7.16
CA GLY A 183 41.50 6.06 5.86
C GLY A 183 42.08 4.64 5.98
N GLU A 184 43.08 4.44 6.85
CA GLU A 184 43.65 3.12 7.15
C GLU A 184 42.58 2.18 7.75
N VAL A 185 41.82 2.67 8.74
CA VAL A 185 40.74 1.92 9.40
C VAL A 185 39.67 1.53 8.38
N ARG A 186 39.22 2.47 7.55
CA ARG A 186 38.24 2.20 6.49
C ARG A 186 38.76 1.13 5.53
N GLY A 187 40.00 1.24 5.05
CA GLY A 187 40.58 0.27 4.13
C GLY A 187 40.71 -1.15 4.71
N VAL A 188 41.09 -1.27 5.99
CA VAL A 188 41.18 -2.56 6.68
C VAL A 188 39.79 -3.18 6.89
N LEU A 189 38.81 -2.38 7.31
CA LEU A 189 37.44 -2.85 7.51
C LEU A 189 36.76 -3.21 6.19
N GLU A 190 37.01 -2.47 5.10
CA GLU A 190 36.51 -2.83 3.76
C GLU A 190 37.05 -4.18 3.27
N ALA A 191 38.29 -4.53 3.63
CA ALA A 191 38.85 -5.84 3.31
C ALA A 191 38.09 -7.00 3.97
N LEU A 192 37.32 -6.75 5.05
CA LEU A 192 36.48 -7.75 5.70
C LEU A 192 35.31 -8.21 4.82
N LYS A 193 34.93 -7.44 3.78
CA LYS A 193 33.86 -7.83 2.82
C LYS A 193 34.13 -9.18 2.14
N GLY A 194 35.40 -9.55 1.97
CA GLY A 194 35.83 -10.77 1.28
C GLY A 194 36.38 -11.87 2.18
N VAL A 195 36.23 -11.76 3.51
CA VAL A 195 36.84 -12.71 4.43
C VAL A 195 36.07 -14.04 4.45
N SER A 196 36.82 -15.14 4.29
CA SER A 196 36.31 -16.49 4.44
C SER A 196 36.23 -16.88 5.92
N VAL A 197 35.04 -17.25 6.39
CA VAL A 197 34.80 -17.74 7.75
C VAL A 197 34.70 -19.26 7.77
N VAL A 198 35.02 -19.88 8.90
CA VAL A 198 34.97 -21.33 9.12
C VAL A 198 33.65 -21.76 9.76
N GLU A 199 33.13 -20.93 10.65
CA GLU A 199 31.91 -21.17 11.42
C GLU A 199 30.98 -19.96 11.29
N GLY A 200 29.69 -20.21 11.01
CA GLY A 200 28.67 -19.16 10.89
C GLY A 200 28.43 -18.66 9.46
N PRO A 201 27.57 -17.64 9.30
CA PRO A 201 27.27 -17.06 8.01
C PRO A 201 28.49 -16.30 7.44
N PRO A 202 28.70 -16.34 6.12
CA PRO A 202 29.83 -15.69 5.44
C PRO A 202 29.72 -14.15 5.44
N ALA A 203 30.82 -13.47 5.08
CA ALA A 203 30.90 -12.00 5.09
C ALA A 203 29.92 -11.31 4.12
N ASP A 204 29.47 -12.01 3.07
CA ASP A 204 28.45 -11.57 2.12
C ASP A 204 27.02 -11.74 2.65
N HIS A 205 26.84 -12.33 3.84
CA HIS A 205 25.54 -12.42 4.49
C HIS A 205 24.97 -11.02 4.78
N ALA A 206 23.67 -10.84 4.55
CA ALA A 206 22.99 -9.55 4.63
C ALA A 206 23.20 -8.78 5.95
N PHE A 207 23.18 -9.47 7.09
CA PHE A 207 23.40 -8.83 8.39
C PHE A 207 24.86 -8.42 8.61
N HIS A 208 25.85 -9.21 8.18
CA HIS A 208 27.27 -8.82 8.29
C HIS A 208 27.62 -7.70 7.32
N TYR A 209 27.05 -7.75 6.10
CA TYR A 209 27.12 -6.66 5.15
C TYR A 209 26.54 -5.37 5.74
N SER A 210 25.36 -5.44 6.37
CA SER A 210 24.72 -4.30 7.05
C SER A 210 25.57 -3.77 8.20
N GLN A 211 26.04 -4.64 9.10
CA GLN A 211 26.89 -4.28 10.23
C GLN A 211 28.14 -3.54 9.77
N LEU A 212 28.82 -4.05 8.74
CA LEU A 212 30.03 -3.45 8.21
C LEU A 212 29.77 -2.06 7.61
N HIS A 213 28.71 -1.88 6.83
CA HIS A 213 28.38 -0.57 6.26
C HIS A 213 27.92 0.44 7.31
N ILE A 214 27.26 0.00 8.38
CA ILE A 214 26.92 0.86 9.52
C ILE A 214 28.20 1.31 10.25
N ILE A 215 29.14 0.39 10.50
CA ILE A 215 30.44 0.72 11.13
C ILE A 215 31.25 1.69 10.27
N LEU A 216 31.19 1.53 8.94
CA LEU A 216 31.86 2.39 7.97
C LEU A 216 31.15 3.73 7.70
N ASP A 217 30.03 3.99 8.38
CA ASP A 217 29.18 5.16 8.14
C ASP A 217 28.77 5.33 6.65
N ASP A 218 28.55 4.21 5.97
CA ASP A 218 28.17 4.15 4.55
C ASP A 218 26.75 3.54 4.39
N THR A 219 25.82 4.12 5.15
CA THR A 219 24.41 3.69 5.17
C THR A 219 23.72 3.95 3.83
N ASP A 220 24.14 4.98 3.09
CA ASP A 220 23.65 5.30 1.75
C ASP A 220 23.87 4.16 0.75
N THR A 221 25.10 3.64 0.69
CA THR A 221 25.45 2.54 -0.23
C THR A 221 24.74 1.26 0.17
N LEU A 222 24.60 1.01 1.48
CA LEU A 222 23.85 -0.11 2.02
C LEU A 222 22.40 -0.11 1.55
N LEU A 223 21.68 1.01 1.73
CA LEU A 223 20.28 1.14 1.33
C LEU A 223 20.10 1.03 -0.19
N LYS A 224 21.00 1.64 -0.99
CA LYS A 224 20.97 1.54 -2.46
C LYS A 224 21.16 0.10 -2.93
N THR A 225 22.15 -0.60 -2.39
CA THR A 225 22.44 -2.00 -2.76
C THR A 225 21.25 -2.90 -2.47
N PHE A 226 20.63 -2.76 -1.30
CA PHE A 226 19.46 -3.55 -0.94
C PHE A 226 18.24 -3.21 -1.83
N ALA A 227 17.99 -1.93 -2.08
CA ALA A 227 16.90 -1.50 -2.97
C ALA A 227 17.09 -1.98 -4.43
N GLU A 228 18.32 -1.99 -4.94
CA GLU A 228 18.65 -2.54 -6.25
C GLU A 228 18.46 -4.07 -6.28
N GLY A 229 18.88 -4.78 -5.23
CA GLY A 229 18.65 -6.21 -5.08
C GLY A 229 17.16 -6.58 -5.07
N LEU A 230 16.32 -5.77 -4.42
CA LEU A 230 14.85 -5.92 -4.47
C LEU A 230 14.30 -5.74 -5.89
N LYS A 231 14.75 -4.72 -6.62
CA LYS A 231 14.31 -4.44 -8.00
C LYS A 231 14.75 -5.53 -8.99
N ASN A 232 15.94 -6.08 -8.79
CA ASN A 232 16.53 -7.10 -9.66
C ASN A 232 16.04 -8.52 -9.33
N GLY A 233 15.21 -8.69 -8.29
CA GLY A 233 14.74 -10.01 -7.85
C GLY A 233 15.85 -10.90 -7.29
N ALA A 234 16.91 -10.30 -6.73
CA ALA A 234 18.02 -11.04 -6.13
C ALA A 234 17.61 -11.77 -4.86
N TYR A 235 16.56 -11.28 -4.19
CA TYR A 235 15.99 -11.89 -2.99
C TYR A 235 14.69 -12.62 -3.32
N MET A 236 14.57 -13.86 -2.86
CA MET A 236 13.38 -14.69 -3.09
C MET A 236 12.27 -14.32 -2.11
N PRO A 237 11.07 -13.89 -2.58
CA PRO A 237 10.00 -13.45 -1.68
C PRO A 237 9.45 -14.53 -0.73
N ASP A 238 9.61 -15.81 -1.09
CA ASP A 238 9.02 -16.93 -0.33
C ASP A 238 9.89 -17.39 0.86
N THR A 239 11.01 -16.73 1.15
CA THR A 239 11.90 -17.11 2.27
C THR A 239 11.63 -16.27 3.52
N PHE A 240 11.70 -16.90 4.69
CA PHE A 240 11.63 -16.20 5.98
C PHE A 240 12.70 -15.09 6.12
N GLU A 241 13.85 -15.29 5.49
CA GLU A 241 14.94 -14.30 5.45
C GLU A 241 14.52 -13.02 4.72
N TYR A 242 13.71 -13.13 3.65
CA TYR A 242 13.20 -11.97 2.92
C TYR A 242 12.32 -11.08 3.79
N ASP A 243 11.38 -11.67 4.53
CA ASP A 243 10.48 -10.94 5.43
C ASP A 243 11.25 -10.22 6.54
N ALA A 244 12.20 -10.93 7.15
CA ALA A 244 13.06 -10.38 8.20
C ALA A 244 13.93 -9.24 7.68
N MET A 245 14.49 -9.37 6.46
CA MET A 245 15.31 -8.34 5.83
C MET A 245 14.48 -7.12 5.44
N CYS A 246 13.33 -7.29 4.79
CA CYS A 246 12.43 -6.17 4.45
C CYS A 246 12.01 -5.41 5.70
N ARG A 247 11.68 -6.14 6.79
CA ARG A 247 11.38 -5.54 8.08
C ARG A 247 12.56 -4.76 8.64
N PHE A 248 13.75 -5.36 8.71
CA PHE A 248 14.94 -4.72 9.24
C PHE A 248 15.25 -3.42 8.50
N PHE A 249 15.32 -3.47 7.16
CA PHE A 249 15.66 -2.30 6.36
C PHE A 249 14.58 -1.22 6.37
N ALA A 250 13.30 -1.59 6.41
CA ALA A 250 12.21 -0.62 6.57
C ALA A 250 12.37 0.15 7.90
N HIS A 251 12.62 -0.55 9.00
CA HIS A 251 12.81 0.10 10.31
C HIS A 251 14.13 0.89 10.37
N LEU A 252 15.19 0.42 9.72
CA LEU A 252 16.44 1.17 9.62
C LEU A 252 16.23 2.49 8.88
N CYS A 253 15.55 2.50 7.74
CA CYS A 253 15.21 3.73 7.01
C CYS A 253 14.44 4.71 7.90
N LEU A 254 13.39 4.24 8.59
CA LEU A 254 12.57 5.07 9.47
C LEU A 254 13.38 5.59 10.67
N PHE A 255 14.25 4.75 11.24
CA PHE A 255 15.11 5.14 12.35
C PHE A 255 16.13 6.21 11.94
N LEU A 256 16.78 6.04 10.78
CA LEU A 256 17.73 7.02 10.24
C LEU A 256 17.04 8.38 9.99
N GLN A 257 15.83 8.35 9.44
CA GLN A 257 15.01 9.57 9.28
C GLN A 257 14.64 10.20 10.62
N LEU A 258 14.35 9.40 11.65
CA LEU A 258 14.01 9.90 13.00
C LEU A 258 15.18 10.61 13.69
N ILE A 259 16.42 10.17 13.43
CA ILE A 259 17.64 10.79 13.96
C ILE A 259 18.26 11.84 13.03
N ASP A 260 17.50 12.33 12.05
CA ASP A 260 17.91 13.34 11.06
C ASP A 260 19.15 12.95 10.20
N VAL A 261 19.38 11.65 10.01
CA VAL A 261 20.39 11.15 9.07
C VAL A 261 19.78 11.08 7.66
N PRO A 262 20.37 11.74 6.66
CA PRO A 262 19.84 11.73 5.30
C PRO A 262 19.82 10.31 4.74
N THR A 263 18.72 9.93 4.10
CA THR A 263 18.57 8.62 3.44
C THR A 263 18.21 8.81 1.96
N PRO A 264 18.65 7.91 1.06
CA PRO A 264 18.30 8.01 -0.35
C PRO A 264 16.80 7.74 -0.56
N LEU A 265 16.03 8.78 -0.90
CA LEU A 265 14.56 8.74 -1.02
C LEU A 265 14.07 7.57 -1.89
N ASP A 266 14.66 7.39 -3.08
CA ASP A 266 14.26 6.31 -4.00
C ASP A 266 14.51 4.91 -3.44
N SER A 267 15.55 4.75 -2.61
CA SER A 267 15.86 3.47 -1.97
C SER A 267 14.92 3.20 -0.81
N THR A 268 14.68 4.22 0.03
CA THR A 268 13.70 4.14 1.12
C THR A 268 12.31 3.82 0.60
N HIS A 269 11.87 4.44 -0.50
CA HIS A 269 10.58 4.12 -1.12
C HIS A 269 10.51 2.67 -1.59
N ALA A 270 11.52 2.17 -2.29
CA ALA A 270 11.53 0.79 -2.77
C ALA A 270 11.50 -0.24 -1.62
N ILE A 271 12.22 0.05 -0.53
CA ILE A 271 12.27 -0.81 0.66
C ILE A 271 10.93 -0.82 1.40
N LEU A 272 10.34 0.36 1.64
CA LEU A 272 9.03 0.46 2.29
C LEU A 272 7.93 -0.19 1.44
N GLU A 273 7.99 -0.05 0.11
CA GLU A 273 7.05 -0.73 -0.80
C GLU A 273 7.16 -2.25 -0.73
N ALA A 274 8.38 -2.80 -0.72
CA ALA A 274 8.60 -4.23 -0.56
C ALA A 274 8.06 -4.72 0.79
N TYR A 275 8.26 -3.95 1.86
CA TYR A 275 7.77 -4.32 3.18
C TYR A 275 6.25 -4.20 3.32
N ILE A 276 5.60 -3.20 2.70
CA ILE A 276 4.13 -3.13 2.62
C ILE A 276 3.57 -4.38 1.95
N LYS A 277 4.20 -4.86 0.88
CA LYS A 277 3.77 -6.10 0.22
C LYS A 277 3.90 -7.33 1.13
N VAL A 278 4.97 -7.43 1.92
CA VAL A 278 5.12 -8.47 2.94
C VAL A 278 3.99 -8.41 3.98
N LEU A 279 3.57 -7.20 4.39
CA LEU A 279 2.45 -7.03 5.31
C LEU A 279 1.10 -7.39 4.68
N GLU A 280 0.91 -7.11 3.40
CA GLU A 280 -0.27 -7.52 2.62
C GLU A 280 -0.39 -9.03 2.56
N ASP A 281 0.70 -9.73 2.18
CA ASP A 281 0.75 -11.18 2.06
C ASP A 281 0.58 -11.87 3.44
N ALA A 282 1.08 -11.25 4.51
CA ALA A 282 0.86 -11.70 5.88
C ALA A 282 -0.53 -11.36 6.46
N GLY A 283 -1.35 -10.62 5.72
CA GLY A 283 -2.68 -10.17 6.17
C GLY A 283 -2.67 -9.13 7.30
N GLN A 284 -1.53 -8.50 7.58
CA GLN A 284 -1.36 -7.50 8.64
C GLN A 284 -1.80 -6.09 8.18
N ARG A 285 -3.08 -5.99 7.81
CA ARG A 285 -3.71 -4.81 7.19
C ARG A 285 -3.65 -3.55 8.06
N ASP A 286 -3.63 -3.72 9.38
CA ASP A 286 -3.60 -2.62 10.34
C ASP A 286 -2.33 -1.77 10.26
N LEU A 287 -1.21 -2.39 9.86
CA LEU A 287 0.09 -1.74 9.83
C LEU A 287 0.36 -0.99 8.52
N ILE A 288 -0.38 -1.27 7.45
CA ILE A 288 -0.07 -0.76 6.11
C ILE A 288 -0.23 0.76 6.04
N ALA A 289 -1.24 1.32 6.71
CA ALA A 289 -1.45 2.77 6.75
C ALA A 289 -0.27 3.52 7.38
N LEU A 290 0.34 2.96 8.43
CA LEU A 290 1.51 3.50 9.10
C LEU A 290 2.71 3.60 8.15
N TYR A 291 3.05 2.50 7.47
CA TYR A 291 4.20 2.48 6.57
C TYR A 291 3.94 3.25 5.28
N ALA A 292 2.70 3.29 4.79
CA ALA A 292 2.34 4.11 3.65
C ALA A 292 2.49 5.61 3.94
N GLY A 293 2.12 6.07 5.14
CA GLY A 293 2.32 7.47 5.58
C GLY A 293 3.78 7.94 5.52
N ALA A 294 4.73 7.03 5.73
CA ALA A 294 6.16 7.34 5.66
C ALA A 294 6.71 7.51 4.23
N LEU A 295 5.93 7.19 3.18
CA LEU A 295 6.34 7.31 1.77
C LEU A 295 6.20 8.74 1.18
N GLY A 296 5.87 9.74 2.01
CA GLY A 296 5.78 11.14 1.61
C GLY A 296 4.83 11.35 0.41
N THR A 297 5.38 11.77 -0.73
CA THR A 297 4.59 12.13 -1.93
C THR A 297 3.87 10.96 -2.58
N ASN A 298 4.37 9.73 -2.44
CA ASN A 298 3.75 8.52 -3.03
C ASN A 298 2.77 7.82 -2.09
N ALA A 299 2.62 8.32 -0.87
CA ALA A 299 1.85 7.70 0.20
C ALA A 299 0.38 7.44 -0.19
N VAL A 300 -0.27 8.44 -0.80
CA VAL A 300 -1.67 8.35 -1.27
C VAL A 300 -1.83 7.26 -2.34
N GLN A 301 -0.92 7.22 -3.32
CA GLN A 301 -1.00 6.28 -4.43
C GLN A 301 -0.82 4.82 -3.97
N ARG A 302 0.08 4.60 -3.01
CA ARG A 302 0.37 3.27 -2.49
C ARG A 302 -0.72 2.77 -1.55
N TYR A 303 -1.19 3.64 -0.66
CA TYR A 303 -2.31 3.27 0.19
C TYR A 303 -3.59 3.01 -0.63
N ALA A 304 -3.85 3.79 -1.68
CA ALA A 304 -4.94 3.52 -2.61
C ALA A 304 -4.78 2.17 -3.34
N ALA A 305 -3.55 1.78 -3.72
CA ALA A 305 -3.29 0.47 -4.32
C ALA A 305 -3.63 -0.68 -3.37
N PHE A 306 -3.26 -0.54 -2.09
CA PHE A 306 -3.63 -1.48 -1.04
C PHE A 306 -5.15 -1.57 -0.87
N LEU A 307 -5.85 -0.44 -0.82
CA LEU A 307 -7.31 -0.43 -0.73
C LEU A 307 -7.97 -1.16 -1.91
N VAL A 308 -7.40 -1.02 -3.11
CA VAL A 308 -7.88 -1.72 -4.32
C VAL A 308 -7.56 -3.22 -4.23
N SER A 309 -6.40 -3.61 -3.70
CA SER A 309 -5.99 -5.02 -3.56
C SER A 309 -6.86 -5.82 -2.59
N LEU A 310 -7.58 -5.15 -1.68
CA LEU A 310 -8.65 -5.78 -0.87
C LEU A 310 -9.72 -6.45 -1.76
N GLY A 311 -9.87 -6.02 -3.01
CA GLY A 311 -10.73 -6.66 -4.00
C GLY A 311 -12.14 -6.83 -3.48
N LEU A 312 -12.77 -7.99 -3.72
CA LEU A 312 -14.07 -8.35 -3.15
C LEU A 312 -14.01 -8.96 -1.74
N SER A 313 -12.81 -9.17 -1.19
CA SER A 313 -12.62 -9.85 0.10
C SER A 313 -13.07 -9.01 1.30
N ALA A 314 -12.93 -7.69 1.21
CA ALA A 314 -13.34 -6.76 2.25
C ALA A 314 -14.83 -6.42 2.14
N ASP A 315 -15.51 -6.31 3.28
CA ASP A 315 -16.89 -5.81 3.34
C ASP A 315 -16.93 -4.26 3.38
N VAL A 316 -18.14 -3.68 3.42
CA VAL A 316 -18.33 -2.22 3.41
C VAL A 316 -17.71 -1.56 4.65
N GLU A 317 -17.75 -2.26 5.79
CA GLU A 317 -17.29 -1.73 7.07
C GLU A 317 -15.76 -1.79 7.18
N GLU A 318 -15.15 -2.88 6.71
CA GLU A 318 -13.70 -3.02 6.62
C GLU A 318 -13.09 -1.97 5.70
N ARG A 319 -13.73 -1.67 4.56
CA ARG A 319 -13.29 -0.58 3.67
C ARG A 319 -13.41 0.79 4.31
N ARG A 320 -14.49 1.03 5.05
CA ARG A 320 -14.66 2.27 5.83
C ARG A 320 -13.56 2.41 6.88
N GLN A 321 -13.26 1.34 7.62
CA GLN A 321 -12.22 1.33 8.65
C GLN A 321 -10.84 1.54 8.03
N ALA A 322 -10.53 0.85 6.93
CA ALA A 322 -9.29 1.03 6.19
C ALA A 322 -9.14 2.49 5.70
N LEU A 323 -10.19 3.10 5.18
CA LEU A 323 -10.15 4.51 4.79
C LEU A 323 -9.96 5.45 5.99
N THR A 324 -10.60 5.15 7.13
CA THR A 324 -10.49 5.95 8.36
C THR A 324 -9.06 5.94 8.93
N ARG A 325 -8.37 4.80 8.88
CA ARG A 325 -6.97 4.66 9.33
C ARG A 325 -6.00 5.54 8.55
N ALA A 326 -6.33 5.88 7.30
CA ALA A 326 -5.52 6.82 6.53
C ALA A 326 -5.34 8.15 7.30
N ASN A 327 -6.41 8.61 7.96
CA ASN A 327 -6.40 9.83 8.75
C ASN A 327 -5.47 9.74 9.98
N GLU A 328 -5.46 8.58 10.65
CA GLU A 328 -4.66 8.34 11.86
C GLU A 328 -3.15 8.47 11.60
N HIS A 329 -2.74 8.21 10.36
CA HIS A 329 -1.34 8.27 9.92
C HIS A 329 -1.03 9.48 9.03
N GLY A 330 -1.89 10.50 9.05
CA GLY A 330 -1.64 11.78 8.38
C GLY A 330 -1.80 11.76 6.84
N LEU A 331 -2.46 10.74 6.29
CA LEU A 331 -2.80 10.69 4.87
C LEU A 331 -4.08 11.49 4.61
N ASP A 332 -4.13 12.19 3.47
CA ASP A 332 -5.35 12.85 3.00
C ASP A 332 -6.38 11.80 2.57
N VAL A 333 -7.34 11.55 3.47
CA VAL A 333 -8.43 10.58 3.29
C VAL A 333 -9.22 10.86 2.01
N VAL A 334 -9.45 12.12 1.67
CA VAL A 334 -10.22 12.51 0.49
C VAL A 334 -9.45 12.13 -0.77
N GLN A 335 -8.14 12.43 -0.83
CA GLN A 335 -7.32 12.07 -1.99
C GLN A 335 -7.13 10.56 -2.12
N VAL A 336 -6.96 9.85 -0.99
CA VAL A 336 -6.92 8.39 -0.96
C VAL A 336 -8.21 7.79 -1.52
N ALA A 337 -9.37 8.26 -1.05
CA ALA A 337 -10.68 7.78 -1.50
C ALA A 337 -10.86 7.98 -3.01
N LYS A 338 -10.55 9.18 -3.51
CA LYS A 338 -10.62 9.52 -4.94
C LYS A 338 -9.72 8.60 -5.77
N THR A 339 -8.45 8.47 -5.37
CA THR A 339 -7.46 7.65 -6.08
C THR A 339 -7.83 6.16 -6.06
N ALA A 340 -8.30 5.64 -4.92
CA ALA A 340 -8.72 4.24 -4.80
C ALA A 340 -9.93 3.95 -5.69
N ALA A 341 -10.89 4.86 -5.75
CA ALA A 341 -12.09 4.70 -6.57
C ALA A 341 -11.77 4.75 -8.08
N GLU A 342 -10.94 5.69 -8.52
CA GLU A 342 -10.48 5.77 -9.92
C GLU A 342 -9.71 4.52 -10.35
N ARG A 343 -8.81 4.02 -9.51
CA ARG A 343 -8.07 2.77 -9.76
C ARG A 343 -8.98 1.55 -9.81
N THR A 344 -9.91 1.42 -8.87
CA THR A 344 -10.88 0.32 -8.83
C THR A 344 -11.71 0.28 -10.12
N ILE A 345 -12.19 1.44 -10.59
CA ILE A 345 -12.94 1.54 -11.85
C ILE A 345 -12.07 1.20 -13.05
N GLY A 346 -10.83 1.69 -13.10
CA GLY A 346 -9.88 1.39 -14.17
C GLY A 346 -9.56 -0.10 -14.29
N GLU A 347 -9.28 -0.77 -13.16
CA GLU A 347 -9.04 -2.21 -13.11
C GLU A 347 -10.29 -3.01 -13.50
N ALA A 348 -11.47 -2.60 -13.03
CA ALA A 348 -12.73 -3.23 -13.40
C ALA A 348 -12.98 -3.16 -14.92
N PHE A 349 -12.80 -1.99 -15.54
CA PHE A 349 -12.94 -1.84 -16.99
C PHE A 349 -11.84 -2.55 -17.80
N GLY A 350 -10.68 -2.83 -17.20
CA GLY A 350 -9.66 -3.69 -17.81
C GLY A 350 -10.08 -5.15 -17.92
N ILE A 351 -11.00 -5.60 -17.04
CA ILE A 351 -11.51 -6.99 -16.99
C ILE A 351 -12.86 -7.11 -17.74
N LEU A 352 -13.70 -6.08 -17.63
CA LEU A 352 -15.05 -6.08 -18.20
C LEU A 352 -15.02 -6.00 -19.74
N PRO A 353 -15.95 -6.69 -20.43
CA PRO A 353 -16.03 -6.64 -21.88
C PRO A 353 -16.45 -5.27 -22.40
N GLU A 354 -15.86 -4.83 -23.51
CA GLU A 354 -16.31 -3.64 -24.23
C GLU A 354 -17.73 -3.84 -24.79
N LEU A 355 -18.58 -2.82 -24.62
CA LEU A 355 -19.97 -2.84 -25.06
C LEU A 355 -20.10 -2.55 -26.56
N LYS A 356 -19.81 -3.54 -27.39
CA LYS A 356 -20.01 -3.49 -28.85
C LYS A 356 -21.32 -4.17 -29.26
N ASP A 357 -21.72 -4.02 -30.53
CA ASP A 357 -22.88 -4.73 -31.08
C ASP A 357 -22.71 -6.26 -30.99
N PRO A 358 -23.79 -7.02 -30.74
CA PRO A 358 -25.21 -6.64 -30.76
C PRO A 358 -25.73 -6.00 -29.46
N LEU A 359 -26.87 -5.31 -29.54
CA LEU A 359 -27.59 -4.81 -28.36
C LEU A 359 -28.16 -5.97 -27.51
N PRO A 360 -28.10 -5.87 -26.16
CA PRO A 360 -28.59 -6.89 -25.27
C PRO A 360 -30.12 -7.02 -25.30
N SER A 361 -30.62 -8.23 -25.02
CA SER A 361 -32.06 -8.47 -24.84
C SER A 361 -32.43 -8.34 -23.37
N ILE A 362 -33.21 -7.31 -23.02
CA ILE A 362 -33.66 -7.03 -21.64
C ILE A 362 -34.97 -7.73 -21.23
N VAL A 363 -35.56 -8.53 -22.13
CA VAL A 363 -36.82 -9.26 -21.85
C VAL A 363 -36.60 -10.50 -20.98
N LYS A 364 -35.39 -11.08 -21.02
CA LYS A 364 -35.05 -12.29 -20.25
C LYS A 364 -34.57 -11.91 -18.86
N LEU A 365 -34.81 -12.80 -17.89
CA LEU A 365 -34.25 -12.67 -16.55
C LEU A 365 -32.72 -12.57 -16.64
N GLN A 366 -32.16 -11.53 -16.04
CA GLN A 366 -30.73 -11.28 -16.03
C GLN A 366 -30.06 -12.23 -15.02
N PRO A 367 -28.87 -12.79 -15.35
CA PRO A 367 -28.09 -13.51 -14.36
C PRO A 367 -27.61 -12.55 -13.26
N PRO A 368 -27.25 -13.08 -12.07
CA PRO A 368 -26.61 -12.26 -11.04
C PRO A 368 -25.33 -11.58 -11.57
N PRO A 369 -24.89 -10.48 -10.93
CA PRO A 369 -23.65 -9.82 -11.31
C PRO A 369 -22.47 -10.79 -11.13
N ASN A 370 -21.56 -10.81 -12.10
CA ASN A 370 -20.30 -11.53 -11.95
C ASN A 370 -19.32 -10.74 -11.05
N ASP A 371 -18.18 -11.34 -10.70
CA ASP A 371 -17.22 -10.72 -9.79
C ASP A 371 -16.69 -9.37 -10.31
N ALA A 372 -16.45 -9.23 -11.62
CA ALA A 372 -15.98 -7.97 -12.20
C ALA A 372 -17.05 -6.87 -12.17
N GLU A 373 -18.32 -7.23 -12.39
CA GLU A 373 -19.48 -6.35 -12.28
C GLU A 373 -19.72 -5.94 -10.82
N LEU A 374 -19.58 -6.88 -9.88
CA LEU A 374 -19.67 -6.60 -8.45
C LEU A 374 -18.51 -5.69 -8.00
N PHE A 375 -17.30 -5.91 -8.50
CA PHE A 375 -16.13 -5.09 -8.22
C PHE A 375 -16.33 -3.65 -8.72
N LEU A 376 -16.85 -3.47 -9.94
CA LEU A 376 -17.24 -2.16 -10.46
C LEU A 376 -18.34 -1.51 -9.62
N LEU A 377 -19.38 -2.26 -9.25
CA LEU A 377 -20.49 -1.72 -8.44
C LEU A 377 -20.00 -1.23 -7.07
N ARG A 378 -19.14 -2.00 -6.43
CA ARG A 378 -18.61 -1.69 -5.09
C ARG A 378 -17.54 -0.59 -5.10
N SER A 379 -17.02 -0.18 -6.26
CA SER A 379 -16.07 0.95 -6.34
C SER A 379 -16.68 2.25 -5.82
N ILE A 380 -18.01 2.39 -5.89
CA ILE A 380 -18.74 3.55 -5.41
C ILE A 380 -18.66 3.74 -3.90
N GLU A 381 -18.41 2.65 -3.15
CA GLU A 381 -18.33 2.69 -1.69
C GLU A 381 -17.22 3.65 -1.23
N TRP A 382 -16.10 3.71 -1.94
CA TRP A 382 -14.97 4.59 -1.60
C TRP A 382 -15.33 6.08 -1.57
N THR A 383 -16.26 6.53 -2.43
CA THR A 383 -16.59 7.95 -2.60
C THR A 383 -17.93 8.35 -1.99
N THR A 384 -18.73 7.40 -1.51
CA THR A 384 -20.01 7.68 -0.82
C THR A 384 -19.88 7.83 0.70
N PHE A 385 -18.70 7.54 1.26
CA PHE A 385 -18.48 7.66 2.71
C PHE A 385 -18.40 9.10 3.21
N MET A 386 -17.95 10.03 2.37
CA MET A 386 -17.64 11.40 2.75
C MET A 386 -18.34 12.41 1.84
N PRO A 387 -18.98 13.47 2.38
CA PRO A 387 -19.60 14.52 1.56
C PRO A 387 -18.62 15.21 0.60
N GLU A 388 -17.35 15.35 0.98
CA GLU A 388 -16.30 15.99 0.20
C GLU A 388 -15.98 15.24 -1.11
N THR A 389 -16.32 13.94 -1.20
CA THR A 389 -16.12 13.11 -2.39
C THR A 389 -17.38 12.97 -3.23
N TYR A 390 -18.52 13.55 -2.83
CA TYR A 390 -19.81 13.36 -3.52
C TYR A 390 -19.83 13.84 -4.97
N GLN A 391 -19.07 14.89 -5.29
CA GLN A 391 -18.95 15.33 -6.68
C GLN A 391 -18.32 14.22 -7.56
N LEU A 392 -17.25 13.57 -7.07
CA LEU A 392 -16.65 12.44 -7.78
C LEU A 392 -17.56 11.21 -7.74
N ALA A 393 -18.26 10.96 -6.64
CA ALA A 393 -19.22 9.87 -6.54
C ALA A 393 -20.32 9.99 -7.60
N LEU A 394 -20.80 11.21 -7.87
CA LEU A 394 -21.79 11.49 -8.93
C LEU A 394 -21.22 11.15 -10.31
N GLU A 395 -20.00 11.59 -10.61
CA GLU A 395 -19.30 11.28 -11.86
C GLU A 395 -19.13 9.76 -12.05
N GLN A 396 -18.66 9.07 -11.02
CA GLN A 396 -18.46 7.63 -11.03
C GLN A 396 -19.79 6.86 -11.15
N ALA A 397 -20.83 7.30 -10.43
CA ALA A 397 -22.15 6.68 -10.52
C ALA A 397 -22.69 6.72 -11.95
N THR A 398 -22.57 7.85 -12.65
CA THR A 398 -23.01 7.94 -14.06
C THR A 398 -22.19 7.06 -15.00
N VAL A 399 -20.87 6.92 -14.76
CA VAL A 399 -20.01 6.00 -15.52
C VAL A 399 -20.45 4.54 -15.34
N ILE A 400 -20.68 4.13 -14.09
CA ILE A 400 -21.10 2.76 -13.76
C ILE A 400 -22.51 2.48 -14.29
N LEU A 401 -23.44 3.44 -14.15
CA LEU A 401 -24.80 3.34 -14.70
C LEU A 401 -24.78 3.21 -16.22
N ARG A 402 -23.94 3.99 -16.93
CA ARG A 402 -23.79 3.88 -18.38
C ARG A 402 -23.39 2.47 -18.80
N TYR A 403 -22.41 1.90 -18.12
CA TYR A 403 -21.98 0.53 -18.40
C TYR A 403 -23.09 -0.50 -18.13
N PHE A 404 -23.70 -0.48 -16.94
CA PHE A 404 -24.74 -1.47 -16.61
C PHE A 404 -25.96 -1.35 -17.52
N LEU A 405 -26.46 -0.15 -17.80
CA LEU A 405 -27.60 0.06 -18.68
C LEU A 405 -27.25 -0.29 -20.13
N GLY A 406 -26.06 0.09 -20.62
CA GLY A 406 -25.56 -0.27 -21.95
C GLY A 406 -25.34 -1.78 -22.15
N ALA A 407 -25.06 -2.51 -21.06
CA ALA A 407 -24.98 -3.97 -21.01
C ALA A 407 -26.36 -4.64 -20.80
N GLY A 408 -27.42 -3.86 -20.54
CA GLY A 408 -28.75 -4.37 -20.24
C GLY A 408 -28.87 -5.00 -18.85
N ARG A 409 -28.00 -4.65 -17.90
CA ARG A 409 -27.97 -5.10 -16.49
C ARG A 409 -28.78 -4.15 -15.59
N ILE A 410 -30.10 -4.20 -15.72
CA ILE A 410 -31.05 -3.32 -15.01
C ILE A 410 -30.97 -3.52 -13.49
N GLN A 411 -30.89 -4.77 -13.01
CA GLN A 411 -30.87 -5.08 -11.58
C GLN A 411 -29.60 -4.56 -10.89
N SER A 412 -28.45 -4.65 -11.56
CA SER A 412 -27.18 -4.11 -11.07
C SER A 412 -27.22 -2.58 -11.02
N ALA A 413 -27.78 -1.93 -12.04
CA ALA A 413 -27.98 -0.49 -12.06
C ALA A 413 -28.96 -0.01 -10.96
N GLN A 414 -30.04 -0.76 -10.69
CA GLN A 414 -30.95 -0.47 -9.58
C GLN A 414 -30.28 -0.63 -8.22
N SER A 415 -29.47 -1.69 -8.06
CA SER A 415 -28.69 -1.93 -6.84
C SER A 415 -27.70 -0.80 -6.58
N LEU A 416 -27.04 -0.28 -7.62
CA LEU A 416 -26.18 0.89 -7.51
C LEU A 416 -26.97 2.11 -7.00
N LEU A 417 -28.13 2.42 -7.58
CA LEU A 417 -28.94 3.56 -7.13
C LEU A 417 -29.37 3.47 -5.66
N ALA A 418 -29.59 2.26 -5.15
CA ALA A 418 -29.93 2.04 -3.75
C ALA A 418 -28.75 2.28 -2.78
N LEU A 419 -27.51 2.18 -3.26
CA LEU A 419 -26.30 2.45 -2.48
C LEU A 419 -25.91 3.95 -2.47
N LEU A 420 -26.48 4.75 -3.36
CA LEU A 420 -26.12 6.16 -3.51
C LEU A 420 -26.80 7.02 -2.43
N PRO A 421 -26.06 7.96 -1.80
CA PRO A 421 -26.64 8.92 -0.88
C PRO A 421 -27.67 9.84 -1.56
N ASP A 422 -28.78 10.14 -0.85
CA ASP A 422 -29.79 11.09 -1.34
C ASP A 422 -29.22 12.49 -1.58
N ALA A 423 -28.17 12.88 -0.85
CA ALA A 423 -27.49 14.16 -1.02
C ALA A 423 -26.99 14.40 -2.46
N LEU A 424 -26.76 13.35 -3.25
CA LEU A 424 -26.34 13.49 -4.65
C LEU A 424 -27.41 14.16 -5.53
N THR A 425 -28.70 14.08 -5.19
CA THR A 425 -29.75 14.77 -5.97
C THR A 425 -29.73 16.28 -5.82
N SER A 426 -29.07 16.78 -4.77
CA SER A 426 -28.97 18.22 -4.48
C SER A 426 -27.77 18.86 -5.16
N LEU A 427 -26.90 18.07 -5.83
CA LEU A 427 -25.75 18.58 -6.56
C LEU A 427 -26.18 19.09 -7.93
N SER A 428 -25.83 20.33 -8.25
CA SER A 428 -26.11 20.95 -9.55
C SER A 428 -24.88 21.04 -10.45
N THR A 429 -23.70 20.64 -9.96
CA THR A 429 -22.41 20.80 -10.66
C THR A 429 -21.59 19.51 -10.64
N PRO A 430 -21.07 19.03 -11.78
CA PRO A 430 -21.29 19.53 -13.14
C PRO A 430 -22.73 19.30 -13.63
N GLU A 431 -23.33 20.31 -14.27
CA GLU A 431 -24.76 20.31 -14.65
C GLU A 431 -25.15 19.16 -15.57
N GLU A 432 -24.30 18.85 -16.55
CA GLU A 432 -24.54 17.76 -17.50
C GLU A 432 -24.62 16.39 -16.81
N ILE A 433 -23.78 16.17 -15.79
CA ILE A 433 -23.66 14.90 -15.06
C ILE A 433 -24.79 14.80 -14.04
N ALA A 434 -25.12 15.90 -13.37
CA ALA A 434 -26.27 15.99 -12.48
C ALA A 434 -27.59 15.71 -13.23
N THR A 435 -27.76 16.31 -14.41
CA THR A 435 -28.92 16.09 -15.29
C THR A 435 -28.99 14.64 -15.76
N GLU A 436 -27.86 14.06 -16.18
CA GLU A 436 -27.77 12.65 -16.55
C GLU A 436 -28.18 11.72 -15.39
N TYR A 437 -27.71 12.00 -14.18
CA TYR A 437 -28.09 11.24 -12.99
C TYR A 437 -29.60 11.32 -12.69
N LEU A 438 -30.19 12.52 -12.80
CA LEU A 438 -31.63 12.71 -12.62
C LEU A 438 -32.44 11.96 -13.70
N HIS A 439 -31.94 11.92 -14.94
CA HIS A 439 -32.54 11.12 -16.02
C HIS A 439 -32.56 9.62 -15.68
N TYR A 440 -31.50 9.07 -15.08
CA TYR A 440 -31.50 7.68 -14.62
C TYR A 440 -32.50 7.45 -13.49
N ARG A 441 -32.58 8.35 -12.49
CA ARG A 441 -33.59 8.24 -11.42
C ARG A 441 -35.01 8.28 -11.97
N GLN A 442 -35.30 9.21 -12.89
CA GLN A 442 -36.60 9.29 -13.57
C GLN A 442 -36.94 7.98 -14.30
N PHE A 443 -35.96 7.40 -15.00
CA PHE A 443 -36.12 6.13 -15.70
C PHE A 443 -36.48 4.98 -14.74
N PHE A 444 -35.79 4.85 -13.61
CA PHE A 444 -36.09 3.78 -12.64
C PHE A 444 -37.43 3.96 -11.94
N VAL A 445 -37.89 5.20 -11.70
CA VAL A 445 -39.26 5.46 -11.22
C VAL A 445 -40.30 4.98 -12.25
N ILE A 446 -40.05 5.20 -13.54
CA ILE A 446 -40.92 4.68 -14.61
C ILE A 446 -40.87 3.15 -14.65
N TRP A 447 -39.68 2.57 -14.50
CA TRP A 447 -39.49 1.13 -14.56
C TRP A 447 -40.25 0.41 -13.43
N GLU A 448 -40.13 0.89 -12.19
CA GLU A 448 -40.88 0.38 -11.03
C GLU A 448 -42.39 0.52 -11.24
N LEU A 449 -42.85 1.63 -11.83
CA LEU A 449 -44.26 1.85 -12.12
C LEU A 449 -44.80 0.84 -13.15
N ILE A 450 -44.01 0.49 -14.18
CA ILE A 450 -44.35 -0.56 -15.15
C ILE A 450 -44.46 -1.93 -14.46
N GLU A 451 -43.55 -2.24 -13.54
CA GLU A 451 -43.59 -3.48 -12.76
C GLU A 451 -44.86 -3.55 -11.89
N ARG A 452 -45.25 -2.44 -11.25
CA ARG A 452 -46.51 -2.34 -10.49
C ARG A 452 -47.75 -2.50 -11.36
N VAL A 453 -47.77 -1.93 -12.57
CA VAL A 453 -48.86 -2.16 -13.55
C VAL A 453 -48.93 -3.64 -13.90
N THR A 454 -47.78 -4.27 -14.16
CA THR A 454 -47.70 -5.69 -14.53
C THR A 454 -48.21 -6.59 -13.40
N GLU A 455 -47.84 -6.29 -12.15
CA GLU A 455 -48.33 -6.99 -10.96
C GLU A 455 -49.85 -6.84 -10.82
N CYS A 456 -50.37 -5.61 -10.99
CA CYS A 456 -51.81 -5.33 -10.93
C CYS A 456 -52.58 -6.08 -12.04
N GLN A 457 -52.04 -6.13 -13.26
CA GLN A 457 -52.60 -6.91 -14.37
C GLN A 457 -52.58 -8.42 -14.10
N GLY A 458 -51.52 -8.93 -13.45
CA GLY A 458 -51.43 -10.34 -13.06
C GLY A 458 -52.57 -10.81 -12.13
N ARG A 459 -53.19 -9.88 -11.38
CA ARG A 459 -54.35 -10.16 -10.51
C ARG A 459 -55.68 -10.30 -11.28
N GLU A 460 -55.71 -10.00 -12.58
CA GLU A 460 -56.94 -10.05 -13.41
C GLU A 460 -57.66 -11.39 -13.29
N ALA A 461 -56.94 -12.52 -13.43
CA ALA A 461 -57.54 -13.85 -13.40
C ALA A 461 -58.26 -14.16 -12.06
N VAL A 462 -57.69 -13.70 -10.94
CA VAL A 462 -58.24 -13.89 -9.59
C VAL A 462 -59.50 -13.05 -9.40
N VAL A 463 -59.49 -11.80 -9.87
CA VAL A 463 -60.64 -10.88 -9.79
C VAL A 463 -61.80 -11.35 -10.67
N MET A 464 -61.50 -11.94 -11.83
CA MET A 464 -62.49 -12.39 -12.81
C MET A 464 -63.13 -13.75 -12.49
N GLN A 465 -62.51 -14.62 -11.69
CA GLN A 465 -63.00 -15.98 -11.38
C GLN A 465 -64.02 -16.07 -10.22
N GLY A 466 -64.28 -14.99 -9.49
CA GLY A 466 -65.29 -15.01 -8.41
C GLY A 466 -66.70 -15.31 -8.90
N THR A 467 -67.50 -16.00 -8.08
CA THR A 467 -68.89 -16.34 -8.39
C THR A 467 -69.87 -15.22 -7.97
N GLY A 468 -70.27 -14.37 -8.92
CA GLY A 468 -71.61 -13.80 -9.09
C GLY A 468 -72.27 -12.98 -7.96
N GLY A 469 -71.54 -12.33 -7.06
CA GLY A 469 -72.11 -11.50 -5.96
C GLY A 469 -71.94 -9.98 -6.11
N GLY A 470 -72.73 -9.18 -5.37
CA GLY A 470 -72.62 -7.70 -5.36
C GLY A 470 -71.25 -7.18 -4.90
N SER A 471 -70.65 -7.81 -3.90
CA SER A 471 -69.28 -7.53 -3.42
C SER A 471 -68.21 -7.73 -4.50
N GLN A 472 -68.41 -8.65 -5.44
CA GLN A 472 -67.44 -8.89 -6.52
C GLN A 472 -67.45 -7.77 -7.58
N ARG A 473 -68.61 -7.14 -7.82
CA ARG A 473 -68.67 -5.97 -8.73
C ARG A 473 -67.88 -4.79 -8.15
N GLU A 474 -67.92 -4.60 -6.84
CA GLU A 474 -67.13 -3.58 -6.13
C GLU A 474 -65.64 -3.90 -6.19
N VAL A 475 -65.24 -5.15 -5.93
CA VAL A 475 -63.83 -5.60 -6.05
C VAL A 475 -63.31 -5.41 -7.47
N ARG A 476 -64.11 -5.76 -8.49
CA ARG A 476 -63.76 -5.54 -9.89
C ARG A 476 -63.63 -4.04 -10.18
N ALA A 477 -64.60 -3.23 -9.77
CA ALA A 477 -64.56 -1.78 -10.00
C ALA A 477 -63.34 -1.12 -9.33
N ALA A 478 -62.99 -1.53 -8.11
CA ALA A 478 -61.81 -1.06 -7.40
C ALA A 478 -60.51 -1.43 -8.13
N TRP A 479 -60.37 -2.68 -8.59
CA TRP A 479 -59.22 -3.11 -9.39
C TRP A 479 -59.12 -2.36 -10.72
N VAL A 480 -60.25 -2.14 -11.41
CA VAL A 480 -60.26 -1.33 -12.65
C VAL A 480 -59.83 0.11 -12.38
N GLY A 481 -60.26 0.70 -11.26
CA GLY A 481 -59.84 2.03 -10.83
C GLY A 481 -58.33 2.09 -10.58
N GLU A 482 -57.81 1.16 -9.77
CA GLU A 482 -56.37 1.05 -9.49
C GLU A 482 -55.54 0.86 -10.77
N LEU A 483 -55.98 -0.04 -11.66
CA LEU A 483 -55.31 -0.28 -12.94
C LEU A 483 -55.33 0.95 -13.84
N ARG A 484 -56.47 1.68 -13.90
CA ARG A 484 -56.58 2.93 -14.65
C ARG A 484 -55.60 3.97 -14.10
N ASP A 485 -55.58 4.19 -12.80
CA ASP A 485 -54.71 5.18 -12.16
C ASP A 485 -53.22 4.86 -12.39
N LEU A 486 -52.84 3.57 -12.30
CA LEU A 486 -51.45 3.15 -12.56
C LEU A 486 -51.07 3.30 -14.05
N ILE A 487 -51.96 2.93 -14.98
CA ILE A 487 -51.72 3.09 -16.41
C ILE A 487 -51.65 4.56 -16.80
N ASP A 488 -52.53 5.42 -16.25
CA ASP A 488 -52.52 6.86 -16.50
C ASP A 488 -51.21 7.49 -16.02
N GLN A 489 -50.75 7.12 -14.82
CA GLN A 489 -49.44 7.55 -14.31
C GLN A 489 -48.27 7.03 -15.18
N ALA A 490 -48.32 5.77 -15.62
CA ALA A 490 -47.28 5.19 -16.45
C ALA A 490 -47.22 5.87 -17.82
N HIS A 491 -48.38 6.06 -18.44
CA HIS A 491 -48.54 6.79 -19.68
C HIS A 491 -47.98 8.20 -19.56
N ASP A 492 -48.41 8.99 -18.56
CA ASP A 492 -47.98 10.39 -18.44
C ASP A 492 -46.49 10.54 -18.17
N ARG A 493 -45.89 9.65 -17.37
CA ARG A 493 -44.45 9.69 -17.09
C ARG A 493 -43.61 9.22 -18.27
N ILE A 494 -44.03 8.14 -18.96
CA ILE A 494 -43.35 7.65 -20.16
C ILE A 494 -43.46 8.70 -21.27
N MET A 495 -44.64 9.25 -21.52
CA MET A 495 -44.84 10.30 -22.52
C MET A 495 -44.01 11.52 -22.22
N ARG A 496 -43.97 11.98 -20.95
CA ARG A 496 -43.04 13.05 -20.55
C ARG A 496 -41.61 12.71 -20.91
N LEU A 497 -41.09 11.55 -20.50
CA LEU A 497 -39.73 11.11 -20.82
C LEU A 497 -39.44 11.10 -22.33
N LEU A 498 -40.36 10.55 -23.13
CA LEU A 498 -40.24 10.44 -24.60
C LEU A 498 -40.30 11.79 -25.31
N THR A 499 -40.94 12.79 -24.71
CA THR A 499 -41.07 14.15 -25.28
C THR A 499 -40.05 15.15 -24.73
N THR A 500 -39.23 14.73 -23.76
CA THR A 500 -38.12 15.52 -23.19
C THR A 500 -36.77 15.07 -23.77
N GLU A 501 -35.73 15.87 -23.57
CA GLU A 501 -34.35 15.59 -24.01
C GLU A 501 -33.65 14.55 -23.13
N TRP A 502 -34.30 13.41 -22.87
CA TRP A 502 -33.81 12.37 -21.97
C TRP A 502 -32.55 11.70 -22.53
N LEU A 503 -31.42 11.84 -21.85
CA LEU A 503 -30.11 11.31 -22.28
C LEU A 503 -29.70 11.73 -23.71
N ILE A 504 -30.15 12.89 -24.18
CA ILE A 504 -29.61 13.51 -25.39
C ILE A 504 -28.33 14.23 -25.00
N ALA A 505 -27.24 13.96 -25.72
CA ALA A 505 -25.98 14.68 -25.54
C ALA A 505 -25.96 15.91 -26.45
N ASP A 506 -25.56 17.07 -25.93
CA ASP A 506 -25.25 18.23 -26.75
C ASP A 506 -23.94 17.96 -27.50
N ILE A 507 -24.04 17.62 -28.79
CA ILE A 507 -22.89 17.29 -29.66
C ILE A 507 -22.18 18.57 -30.14
N GLU A 508 -22.72 19.76 -29.85
CA GLU A 508 -22.17 21.04 -30.32
C GLU A 508 -20.87 21.43 -29.59
N GLY A 509 -19.75 20.84 -29.98
CA GLY A 509 -18.42 21.46 -29.86
C GLY A 509 -17.33 20.67 -29.12
N ASP A 510 -17.65 19.66 -28.31
CA ASP A 510 -16.63 18.94 -27.53
C ASP A 510 -16.15 17.64 -28.21
N GLN A 511 -15.04 17.75 -28.95
CA GLN A 511 -14.41 16.62 -29.65
C GLN A 511 -13.48 15.78 -28.75
N ARG A 512 -13.48 15.99 -27.43
CA ARG A 512 -12.69 15.15 -26.52
C ARG A 512 -13.17 13.69 -26.59
N ALA A 513 -12.22 12.75 -26.66
CA ALA A 513 -12.52 11.32 -26.76
C ALA A 513 -13.47 10.81 -25.66
N ALA A 514 -13.38 11.36 -24.44
CA ALA A 514 -14.28 11.04 -23.34
C ALA A 514 -15.73 11.51 -23.57
N ALA A 515 -15.92 12.68 -24.18
CA ALA A 515 -17.24 13.23 -24.53
C ALA A 515 -17.88 12.43 -25.67
N VAL A 516 -17.09 12.06 -26.69
CA VAL A 516 -17.54 11.18 -27.78
C VAL A 516 -17.99 9.82 -27.23
N LYS A 517 -17.16 9.17 -26.41
CA LYS A 517 -17.52 7.88 -25.79
C LYS A 517 -18.78 7.99 -24.93
N ARG A 518 -18.92 9.08 -24.15
CA ARG A 518 -20.15 9.34 -23.39
C ARG A 518 -21.37 9.44 -24.31
N SER A 519 -21.29 10.19 -25.40
CA SER A 519 -22.38 10.32 -26.36
C SER A 519 -22.76 8.96 -26.97
N GLU A 520 -21.77 8.15 -27.36
CA GLU A 520 -21.99 6.79 -27.86
C GLU A 520 -22.69 5.88 -26.83
N ASP A 521 -22.25 5.92 -25.56
CA ASP A 521 -22.86 5.17 -24.46
C ASP A 521 -24.33 5.60 -24.25
N LEU A 522 -24.61 6.90 -24.24
CA LEU A 522 -25.97 7.44 -24.07
C LEU A 522 -26.89 7.05 -25.22
N VAL A 523 -26.42 7.16 -26.47
CA VAL A 523 -27.14 6.69 -27.66
C VAL A 523 -27.43 5.19 -27.56
N ARG A 524 -26.45 4.39 -27.13
CA ARG A 524 -26.65 2.94 -26.93
C ARG A 524 -27.74 2.66 -25.90
N ILE A 525 -27.75 3.36 -24.77
CA ILE A 525 -28.78 3.21 -23.72
C ILE A 525 -30.15 3.58 -24.28
N ARG A 526 -30.26 4.71 -24.99
CA ARG A 526 -31.52 5.12 -25.64
C ARG A 526 -32.03 4.05 -26.60
N GLN A 527 -31.17 3.50 -27.46
CA GLN A 527 -31.53 2.45 -28.42
C GLN A 527 -32.00 1.13 -27.78
N ILE A 528 -31.62 0.88 -26.52
CA ILE A 528 -32.08 -0.28 -25.73
C ILE A 528 -33.44 0.03 -25.09
N PHE A 529 -33.55 1.17 -24.39
CA PHE A 529 -34.67 1.43 -23.48
C PHE A 529 -35.81 2.23 -24.10
N ILE A 530 -35.57 3.15 -25.04
CA ILE A 530 -36.65 3.93 -25.68
C ILE A 530 -37.58 3.00 -26.47
N PRO A 531 -37.08 2.15 -27.40
CA PRO A 531 -37.91 1.14 -28.05
C PRO A 531 -38.67 0.22 -27.10
N GLU A 532 -38.02 -0.22 -26.01
CA GLU A 532 -38.66 -1.10 -25.02
C GLU A 532 -39.78 -0.38 -24.26
N LEU A 533 -39.56 0.87 -23.82
CA LEU A 533 -40.59 1.67 -23.13
C LEU A 533 -41.80 1.91 -24.02
N ILE A 534 -41.59 2.23 -25.30
CA ILE A 534 -42.66 2.43 -26.29
C ILE A 534 -43.47 1.14 -26.46
N ILE A 535 -42.79 0.02 -26.66
CA ILE A 535 -43.44 -1.28 -26.85
C ILE A 535 -44.18 -1.71 -25.58
N LYS A 536 -43.58 -1.56 -24.39
CA LYS A 536 -44.24 -1.85 -23.11
C LYS A 536 -45.47 -0.96 -22.89
N LEU A 537 -45.36 0.34 -23.14
CA LEU A 537 -46.51 1.25 -23.06
C LEU A 537 -47.63 0.85 -24.01
N HIS A 538 -47.30 0.57 -25.27
CA HIS A 538 -48.26 0.10 -26.26
C HIS A 538 -48.98 -1.17 -25.81
N PHE A 539 -48.23 -2.16 -25.31
CA PHE A 539 -48.83 -3.40 -24.80
C PHE A 539 -49.69 -3.17 -23.56
N MET A 540 -49.29 -2.32 -22.61
CA MET A 540 -50.11 -1.99 -21.43
C MET A 540 -51.43 -1.32 -21.83
N LEU A 541 -51.41 -0.39 -22.77
CA LEU A 541 -52.61 0.28 -23.29
C LEU A 541 -53.49 -0.70 -24.10
N PHE A 542 -52.87 -1.52 -24.94
CA PHE A 542 -53.59 -2.49 -25.77
C PHE A 542 -54.22 -3.62 -24.94
N SER A 543 -53.52 -4.17 -23.94
CA SER A 543 -54.04 -5.26 -23.10
C SER A 543 -55.22 -4.81 -22.25
N SER A 544 -55.13 -3.60 -21.69
CA SER A 544 -56.16 -2.99 -20.84
C SER A 544 -57.41 -2.54 -21.61
N ARG A 545 -57.40 -2.50 -22.94
CA ARG A 545 -58.53 -2.04 -23.79
C ARG A 545 -59.87 -2.70 -23.49
N LYS A 546 -59.86 -3.96 -23.05
CA LYS A 546 -61.07 -4.74 -22.74
C LYS A 546 -61.83 -4.17 -21.54
N VAL A 547 -61.12 -3.46 -20.68
CA VAL A 547 -61.60 -2.93 -19.42
C VAL A 547 -61.64 -1.39 -19.45
N ILE A 548 -60.71 -0.77 -20.19
CA ILE A 548 -60.57 0.67 -20.40
C ILE A 548 -60.53 0.95 -21.91
N PRO A 549 -61.69 1.11 -22.58
CA PRO A 549 -61.76 1.23 -24.05
C PRO A 549 -60.95 2.39 -24.63
N GLU A 550 -60.84 3.50 -23.89
CA GLU A 550 -60.07 4.70 -24.27
C GLU A 550 -58.60 4.42 -24.55
N ASN A 551 -58.03 3.38 -23.91
CA ASN A 551 -56.61 3.05 -24.07
C ASN A 551 -56.28 2.54 -25.48
N LEU A 552 -57.26 2.03 -26.23
CA LEU A 552 -57.05 1.65 -27.62
C LEU A 552 -56.74 2.88 -28.50
N LYS A 553 -57.43 4.00 -28.25
CA LYS A 553 -57.14 5.27 -28.93
C LYS A 553 -55.75 5.77 -28.56
N ARG A 554 -55.41 5.78 -27.26
CA ARG A 554 -54.08 6.20 -26.79
C ARG A 554 -52.94 5.35 -27.36
N ALA A 555 -53.15 4.04 -27.52
CA ALA A 555 -52.16 3.15 -28.14
C ALA A 555 -51.91 3.49 -29.62
N LEU A 556 -52.94 3.92 -30.36
CA LEU A 556 -52.79 4.37 -31.74
C LEU A 556 -52.21 5.79 -31.83
N ASP A 557 -52.57 6.68 -30.91
CA ASP A 557 -52.02 8.04 -30.84
C ASP A 557 -50.51 8.06 -30.54
N LEU A 558 -50.01 7.05 -29.81
CA LEU A 558 -48.57 6.88 -29.54
C LEU A 558 -47.73 6.84 -30.83
N VAL A 559 -48.28 6.30 -31.93
CA VAL A 559 -47.60 6.23 -33.23
C VAL A 559 -47.21 7.62 -33.73
N ASN A 560 -48.07 8.62 -33.49
CA ASN A 560 -47.80 9.99 -33.90
C ASN A 560 -46.60 10.58 -33.15
N VAL A 561 -46.43 10.23 -31.87
CA VAL A 561 -45.28 10.68 -31.07
C VAL A 561 -44.00 9.99 -31.50
N VAL A 562 -44.05 8.69 -31.81
CA VAL A 562 -42.88 7.95 -32.32
C VAL A 562 -42.42 8.48 -33.69
N ALA A 563 -43.36 8.88 -34.54
CA ALA A 563 -43.09 9.42 -35.87
C ALA A 563 -42.80 10.94 -35.88
N ASP A 564 -42.93 11.63 -34.75
CA ASP A 564 -42.75 13.08 -34.68
C ASP A 564 -41.27 13.46 -34.81
N ALA A 565 -40.97 14.27 -35.83
CA ALA A 565 -39.61 14.76 -36.11
C ALA A 565 -39.05 15.68 -35.02
N ARG A 566 -39.89 16.18 -34.10
CA ARG A 566 -39.43 16.96 -32.94
C ARG A 566 -38.67 16.11 -31.93
N TYR A 567 -39.05 14.84 -31.78
CA TYR A 567 -38.47 13.93 -30.78
C TYR A 567 -37.53 12.89 -31.40
N ASN A 568 -37.65 12.63 -32.71
CA ASN A 568 -36.81 11.69 -33.49
C ASN A 568 -36.68 10.28 -32.86
N LEU A 569 -37.72 9.81 -32.17
CA LEU A 569 -37.72 8.51 -31.48
C LEU A 569 -37.59 7.33 -32.45
N TYR A 570 -37.94 7.51 -33.72
CA TYR A 570 -37.79 6.50 -34.76
C TYR A 570 -36.31 6.15 -35.02
N ASP A 571 -35.37 7.08 -34.81
CA ASP A 571 -33.94 6.83 -34.99
C ASP A 571 -33.40 5.84 -33.95
N ASP A 572 -33.95 5.85 -32.72
CA ASP A 572 -33.59 4.90 -31.65
C ASP A 572 -33.97 3.45 -32.00
N PHE A 573 -34.91 3.23 -32.94
CA PHE A 573 -35.26 1.90 -33.46
C PHE A 573 -34.35 1.42 -34.60
N VAL A 574 -33.80 2.35 -35.39
CA VAL A 574 -33.05 2.04 -36.62
C VAL A 574 -31.54 1.99 -36.36
N GLY A 575 -31.06 2.72 -35.33
CA GLY A 575 -29.65 3.02 -35.15
C GLY A 575 -29.27 4.15 -36.10
N GLY A 576 -28.62 5.21 -35.56
CA GLY A 576 -28.26 6.38 -36.35
C GLY A 576 -27.55 6.04 -37.67
N SER A 577 -27.79 6.86 -38.69
CA SER A 577 -27.40 6.70 -40.12
C SER A 577 -25.92 6.34 -40.42
N GLY A 578 -25.03 6.26 -39.43
CA GLY A 578 -23.59 6.20 -39.59
C GLY A 578 -22.87 4.86 -39.33
N SER A 579 -23.50 3.83 -38.76
CA SER A 579 -22.80 2.56 -38.47
C SER A 579 -23.57 1.33 -38.97
N GLY A 580 -22.82 0.30 -39.38
CA GLY A 580 -23.34 -0.85 -40.13
C GLY A 580 -24.51 -1.57 -39.45
N LYS A 581 -25.26 -2.35 -40.25
CA LYS A 581 -26.43 -3.16 -39.85
C LYS A 581 -26.45 -3.56 -38.36
N ARG A 582 -27.24 -2.83 -37.55
CA ARG A 582 -27.62 -3.16 -36.17
C ARG A 582 -28.01 -4.63 -36.06
N ARG A 583 -27.47 -5.33 -35.07
CA ARG A 583 -27.92 -6.65 -34.63
C ARG A 583 -28.39 -6.55 -33.18
N GLY A 584 -29.58 -7.07 -32.87
CA GLY A 584 -30.14 -7.06 -31.51
C GLY A 584 -30.96 -5.81 -31.13
N GLY A 585 -31.64 -5.91 -29.97
CA GLY A 585 -32.61 -4.92 -29.49
C GLY A 585 -33.98 -5.00 -30.19
N ARG A 586 -34.93 -4.17 -29.74
CA ARG A 586 -36.26 -4.05 -30.36
C ARG A 586 -36.18 -3.33 -31.69
N THR A 587 -36.97 -3.78 -32.67
CA THR A 587 -36.98 -3.20 -34.02
C THR A 587 -38.27 -2.41 -34.28
N LEU A 588 -38.20 -1.44 -35.21
CA LEU A 588 -39.41 -0.73 -35.64
C LEU A 588 -40.46 -1.69 -36.23
N GLY A 589 -40.01 -2.76 -36.88
CA GLY A 589 -40.90 -3.82 -37.39
C GLY A 589 -41.70 -4.53 -36.29
N GLU A 590 -41.10 -4.80 -35.13
CA GLU A 590 -41.81 -5.35 -33.97
C GLU A 590 -42.90 -4.39 -33.47
N TYR A 591 -42.56 -3.10 -33.33
CA TYR A 591 -43.52 -2.09 -32.90
C TYR A 591 -44.68 -1.94 -33.90
N LEU A 592 -44.39 -1.84 -35.20
CA LEU A 592 -45.42 -1.77 -36.24
C LEU A 592 -46.29 -3.04 -36.29
N GLY A 593 -45.74 -4.20 -35.94
CA GLY A 593 -46.49 -5.44 -35.73
C GLY A 593 -47.52 -5.31 -34.59
N ALA A 594 -47.13 -4.72 -33.46
CA ALA A 594 -48.01 -4.44 -32.33
C ALA A 594 -49.08 -3.36 -32.67
N VAL A 595 -48.71 -2.34 -33.44
CA VAL A 595 -49.66 -1.33 -33.96
C VAL A 595 -50.68 -1.98 -34.88
N ARG A 596 -50.27 -2.88 -35.78
CA ARG A 596 -51.19 -3.64 -36.63
C ARG A 596 -52.22 -4.42 -35.80
N GLN A 597 -51.81 -5.03 -34.69
CA GLN A 597 -52.75 -5.72 -33.79
C GLN A 597 -53.76 -4.76 -33.15
N ALA A 598 -53.32 -3.55 -32.77
CA ALA A 598 -54.22 -2.51 -32.26
C ALA A 598 -55.25 -2.07 -33.31
N VAL A 599 -54.81 -1.84 -34.55
CA VAL A 599 -55.70 -1.49 -35.67
C VAL A 599 -56.71 -2.62 -35.95
N LEU A 600 -56.26 -3.87 -35.97
CA LEU A 600 -57.15 -5.03 -36.18
C LEU A 600 -58.19 -5.16 -35.06
N ALA A 601 -57.79 -4.99 -33.80
CA ALA A 601 -58.75 -4.99 -32.68
C ALA A 601 -59.78 -3.87 -32.80
N GLY A 602 -59.40 -2.77 -33.45
CA GLY A 602 -60.32 -1.68 -33.73
C GLY A 602 -61.41 -1.98 -34.77
N LEU A 603 -61.15 -2.93 -35.67
CA LEU A 603 -62.08 -3.38 -36.69
C LEU A 603 -63.04 -4.48 -36.20
N GLU A 604 -62.76 -5.11 -35.04
CA GLU A 604 -63.59 -6.17 -34.45
C GLU A 604 -65.05 -5.72 -34.18
N GLY A 605 -65.29 -4.41 -34.06
CA GLY A 605 -66.62 -3.81 -33.92
C GLY A 605 -67.43 -3.64 -35.22
N GLY A 606 -66.97 -4.15 -36.36
CA GLY A 606 -67.73 -4.17 -37.62
C GLY A 606 -67.64 -2.92 -38.50
N GLY A 607 -66.60 -2.09 -38.34
CA GLY A 607 -66.33 -0.93 -39.20
C GLY A 607 -65.38 -1.25 -40.36
N SER A 608 -65.52 -0.57 -41.50
CA SER A 608 -64.58 -0.65 -42.63
C SER A 608 -63.40 0.34 -42.54
N ASP A 609 -63.51 1.35 -41.67
CA ASP A 609 -62.47 2.34 -41.43
C ASP A 609 -61.56 1.93 -40.24
N PRO A 610 -60.29 1.56 -40.49
CA PRO A 610 -59.33 1.20 -39.45
C PRO A 610 -58.97 2.36 -38.51
N TRP A 611 -59.24 3.61 -38.89
CA TRP A 611 -58.88 4.80 -38.13
C TRP A 611 -60.07 5.41 -37.38
N ARG A 612 -61.26 4.80 -37.46
CA ARG A 612 -62.49 5.27 -36.79
C ARG A 612 -62.29 5.56 -35.29
N ILE A 613 -61.42 4.82 -34.62
CA ILE A 613 -61.14 4.94 -33.18
C ILE A 613 -60.36 6.22 -32.86
N VAL A 614 -59.58 6.71 -33.82
CA VAL A 614 -58.78 7.93 -33.69
C VAL A 614 -59.57 9.15 -34.17
N SER A 615 -60.34 8.99 -35.26
CA SER A 615 -61.15 10.05 -35.89
C SER A 615 -62.51 10.29 -35.22
N GLY A 616 -63.02 9.34 -34.43
CA GLY A 616 -64.25 9.46 -33.67
C GLY A 616 -64.03 10.13 -32.31
N GLY A 617 -64.24 11.44 -32.27
CA GLY A 617 -64.72 12.19 -31.10
C GLY A 617 -66.21 12.44 -31.23
#